data_AF-A0A7I9W5H8-F1
#
_entry.id   AF-A0A7I9W5H8-F1
#
_cell.length_a   1.000
_cell.length_b   1.000
_cell.length_c   1.000
_cell.angle_alpha   90.00
_cell.angle_beta   90.00
_cell.angle_gamma   90.00
#
_symmetry.space_group_name_H-M   'P 1'
#
loop_
_entity.id
_entity.type
_entity.pdbx_description
1 polymer ?
#
loop_
_entity_poly.entity_id
_entity_poly.type
_entity_poly.pdbx_seq_one_letter_code
_entity_poly.pdbx_strand_id
1 'polypeptide(L)'
;MFVFWLAHSGKAIHRVYPTQGQEAFLEGHIEAFTAIGGIPTRHIRYDNLTSAVASVLHGTTDRRRTENQRWILFRSHFGFDASTASPV
;
A
#
# COMPACT_ATOMS: atom_id res chain seq x y z
N MET A 1 4.65 10.08 -7.21
CA MET A 1 3.41 9.65 -7.89
C MET A 1 2.90 8.39 -7.22
N PHE A 2 1.59 8.33 -6.96
CA PHE A 2 0.86 7.17 -6.47
C PHE A 2 -0.02 6.63 -7.60
N VAL A 3 -0.03 5.31 -7.77
CA VAL A 3 -0.85 4.63 -8.79
C VAL A 3 -1.58 3.48 -8.13
N PHE A 4 -2.88 3.42 -8.34
CA PHE A 4 -3.72 2.32 -7.89
C PHE A 4 -4.46 1.73 -9.08
N TRP A 5 -4.32 0.42 -9.31
CA TRP A 5 -4.89 -0.27 -10.47
C TRP A 5 -5.72 -1.48 -10.06
N LEU A 6 -6.92 -1.59 -10.63
CA LEU A 6 -7.82 -2.71 -10.42
C LEU A 6 -7.56 -3.79 -11.47
N ALA A 7 -6.95 -4.90 -11.05
CA ALA A 7 -6.56 -5.97 -11.95
C ALA A 7 -7.71 -6.62 -12.72
N HIS A 8 -8.91 -6.63 -12.15
CA HIS A 8 -10.08 -7.24 -12.77
C HIS A 8 -10.73 -6.35 -13.84
N SER A 9 -10.78 -5.03 -13.62
CA SER A 9 -11.50 -4.10 -14.49
C SER A 9 -10.61 -3.19 -15.33
N GLY A 10 -9.30 -3.15 -15.05
CA GLY A 10 -8.35 -2.27 -15.71
C GLY A 10 -8.39 -0.80 -15.26
N LYS A 11 -9.34 -0.40 -14.40
CA LYS A 11 -9.46 0.97 -13.92
C LYS A 11 -8.23 1.36 -13.10
N ALA A 12 -7.63 2.50 -13.42
CA ALA A 12 -6.47 3.05 -12.74
C ALA A 12 -6.77 4.44 -12.17
N ILE A 13 -6.26 4.73 -10.98
CA ILE A 13 -6.27 6.04 -10.34
C ILE A 13 -4.83 6.49 -10.16
N HIS A 14 -4.53 7.71 -10.64
CA HIS A 14 -3.20 8.31 -10.55
C HIS A 14 -3.30 9.57 -9.70
N ARG A 15 -2.39 9.71 -8.72
CA ARG A 15 -2.28 10.91 -7.89
C ARG A 15 -0.82 11.37 -7.84
N VAL A 16 -0.61 12.67 -8.05
CA VAL A 16 0.72 13.28 -7.98
C VAL A 16 0.81 14.05 -6.68
N TYR A 17 1.82 13.73 -5.89
CA TYR A 17 2.13 14.38 -4.62
C TYR A 17 3.51 15.01 -4.70
N PRO A 18 3.75 16.13 -4.00
CA PRO A 18 5.07 16.75 -3.93
C PRO A 18 6.09 15.89 -3.18
N THR A 19 5.64 14.95 -2.34
CA THR A 19 6.49 14.03 -1.59
C THR A 19 6.08 12.57 -1.84
N GLN A 20 6.99 11.63 -1.56
CA GLN A 20 6.73 10.18 -1.58
C GLN A 20 6.64 9.58 -0.16
N GLY A 21 6.36 10.44 0.83
CA GLY A 21 6.27 10.03 2.23
C GLY A 21 5.05 9.14 2.51
N GLN A 22 4.99 8.62 3.74
CA GLN A 22 3.88 7.78 4.16
C GLN A 22 2.52 8.48 4.04
N GLU A 23 2.44 9.78 4.30
CA GLU A 23 1.20 10.54 4.25
C GLU A 23 0.62 10.58 2.83
N ALA A 24 1.45 10.89 1.83
CA ALA A 24 1.09 10.82 0.42
C ALA A 24 0.64 9.41 -0.01
N PHE A 25 1.26 8.36 0.56
CA PHE A 25 0.87 6.98 0.30
C PHE A 25 -0.51 6.64 0.89
N LEU A 26 -0.80 7.04 2.14
CA LEU A 26 -2.10 6.81 2.78
C LEU A 26 -3.21 7.63 2.11
N GLU A 27 -2.96 8.92 1.85
CA GLU A 27 -3.90 9.80 1.16
C GLU A 27 -4.22 9.29 -0.26
N GLY A 28 -3.20 8.80 -0.98
CA GLY A 28 -3.38 8.12 -2.26
C GLY A 28 -4.41 6.99 -2.23
N HIS A 29 -4.42 6.19 -1.18
CA HIS A 29 -5.41 5.12 -1.01
C HIS A 29 -6.81 5.65 -0.74
N ILE A 30 -6.95 6.64 0.15
CA ILE A 30 -8.26 7.24 0.48
C ILE A 30 -8.90 7.82 -0.79
N GLU A 31 -8.11 8.55 -1.58
CA GLU A 31 -8.54 9.13 -2.85
C GLU A 31 -8.91 8.05 -3.87
N ALA A 32 -8.13 6.97 -3.96
CA ALA A 32 -8.43 5.87 -4.85
C ALA A 32 -9.72 5.13 -4.44
N PHE A 33 -9.91 4.85 -3.16
CA PHE A 33 -11.11 4.19 -2.63
C PHE A 33 -12.36 5.05 -2.86
N THR A 34 -12.25 6.35 -2.65
CA THR A 34 -13.32 7.31 -2.96
C THR A 34 -13.65 7.31 -4.45
N ALA A 35 -12.65 7.35 -5.33
CA ALA A 35 -12.85 7.38 -6.78
C ALA A 35 -13.41 6.07 -7.38
N ILE A 36 -13.21 4.93 -6.72
CA ILE A 36 -13.83 3.65 -7.11
C ILE A 36 -15.17 3.42 -6.40
N GLY A 37 -15.53 4.25 -5.42
CA GLY A 37 -16.78 4.14 -4.66
C GLY A 37 -16.79 2.99 -3.65
N GLY A 38 -15.63 2.54 -3.18
CA GLY A 38 -15.54 1.41 -2.27
C GLY A 38 -14.10 0.96 -2.00
N ILE A 39 -13.99 -0.12 -1.23
CA ILE A 39 -12.70 -0.70 -0.84
C ILE A 39 -12.58 -2.08 -1.51
N PRO A 40 -11.45 -2.41 -2.15
CA PRO A 40 -11.24 -3.74 -2.71
C PRO A 40 -11.23 -4.80 -1.59
N THR A 41 -12.08 -5.81 -1.69
CA THR A 41 -12.34 -6.78 -0.61
C THR A 41 -11.44 -8.01 -0.59
N ARG A 42 -10.56 -8.19 -1.59
CA ARG A 42 -9.67 -9.35 -1.67
C ARG A 42 -8.26 -9.03 -1.15
N HIS A 43 -7.36 -8.69 -2.08
CA HIS A 43 -5.96 -8.48 -1.79
C HIS A 43 -5.46 -7.31 -2.62
N ILE A 44 -4.82 -6.36 -1.96
CA ILE A 44 -4.09 -5.30 -2.64
C ILE A 44 -2.63 -5.73 -2.69
N ARG A 45 -2.12 -5.86 -3.93
CA ARG A 45 -0.72 -6.20 -4.18
C ARG A 45 0.07 -4.93 -4.41
N TYR A 46 1.23 -4.86 -3.78
CA TYR A 46 2.17 -3.76 -3.94
C TYR A 46 3.47 -4.27 -4.54
N ASP A 47 3.97 -3.53 -5.51
CA ASP A 47 5.29 -3.71 -6.11
C ASP A 47 6.42 -3.35 -5.13
N ASN A 48 6.22 -2.28 -4.35
CA ASN A 48 7.18 -1.83 -3.36
C ASN A 48 6.49 -1.27 -2.11
N LEU A 49 6.46 -2.06 -1.04
CA LEU A 49 5.84 -1.66 0.22
C LEU A 49 6.75 -0.83 1.16
N THR A 50 7.84 -0.25 0.66
CA THR A 50 8.84 0.46 1.50
C THR A 50 8.21 1.58 2.34
N SER A 51 7.25 2.35 1.79
CA SER A 51 6.55 3.41 2.54
C SER A 51 5.63 2.89 3.65
N ALA A 52 5.29 1.60 3.66
CA ALA A 52 4.54 0.95 4.72
C ALA A 52 5.45 0.26 5.76
N VAL A 53 6.75 0.22 5.51
CA VAL A 53 7.75 -0.40 6.38
C VAL A 53 8.37 0.69 7.26
N ALA A 54 8.30 0.52 8.58
CA ALA A 54 8.95 1.42 9.53
C ALA A 54 10.46 1.15 9.66
N SER A 55 10.89 -0.12 9.54
CA SER A 55 12.30 -0.49 9.57
C SER A 55 12.56 -1.83 8.87
N VAL A 56 13.73 -1.93 8.24
CA VAL A 56 14.28 -3.19 7.71
C VAL A 56 15.40 -3.64 8.64
N LEU A 57 15.18 -4.70 9.41
CA LEU A 57 16.24 -5.32 10.21
C LEU A 57 17.14 -6.13 9.26
N HIS A 58 18.40 -5.71 9.13
CA HIS A 58 19.39 -6.40 8.31
C HIS A 58 20.06 -7.51 9.14
N GLY A 59 19.47 -8.70 9.15
CA GLY A 59 20.11 -9.94 9.62
C GLY A 59 20.30 -10.90 8.45
N THR A 60 21.46 -11.56 8.37
CA THR A 60 21.99 -12.35 7.23
C THR A 60 21.14 -13.54 6.75
N THR A 61 19.96 -13.80 7.33
CA THR A 61 19.10 -14.93 6.92
C THR A 61 17.60 -14.61 6.94
N ASP A 62 17.17 -13.47 7.51
CA ASP A 62 15.75 -13.11 7.59
C ASP A 62 15.56 -11.58 7.44
N ARG A 63 15.02 -11.14 6.30
CA ARG A 63 14.60 -9.74 6.09
C ARG A 63 13.28 -9.50 6.80
N ARG A 64 13.30 -9.49 8.13
CA ARG A 64 12.11 -9.16 8.93
C ARG A 64 11.83 -7.66 8.83
N ARG A 65 10.77 -7.31 8.08
CA ARG A 65 10.28 -5.94 7.94
C ARG A 65 9.32 -5.64 9.09
N THR A 66 9.57 -4.57 9.84
CA THR A 66 8.60 -4.06 10.81
C THR A 66 7.65 -3.14 10.07
N GLU A 67 6.38 -3.50 9.98
CA GLU A 67 5.36 -2.62 9.40
C GLU A 67 5.14 -1.38 10.27
N ASN A 68 4.86 -0.25 9.61
CA ASN A 68 4.57 0.99 10.29
C ASN A 68 3.19 0.91 10.97
N GLN A 69 3.08 1.33 12.24
CA GLN A 69 1.82 1.29 12.98
C GLN A 69 0.67 2.02 12.27
N ARG A 70 0.93 3.18 11.64
CA ARG A 70 -0.09 3.89 10.86
C ARG A 70 -0.62 3.04 9.71
N TRP A 71 0.24 2.24 9.09
CA TRP A 71 -0.16 1.31 8.03
C TRP A 71 -1.01 0.16 8.55
N ILE A 72 -0.62 -0.46 9.67
CA ILE A 72 -1.39 -1.53 10.30
C ILE A 72 -2.79 -1.03 10.68
N LEU A 73 -2.88 0.16 11.28
CA LEU A 73 -4.15 0.80 11.62
C LEU A 73 -4.98 1.10 10.37
N PHE A 74 -4.35 1.62 9.32
CA PHE A 74 -5.02 1.90 8.05
C PHE A 74 -5.66 0.66 7.44
N ARG A 75 -4.90 -0.45 7.33
CA ARG A 75 -5.43 -1.71 6.81
C ARG A 75 -6.56 -2.27 7.66
N SER A 76 -6.44 -2.16 8.98
CA SER A 76 -7.47 -2.60 9.92
C SER A 76 -8.74 -1.77 9.82
N HIS A 77 -8.61 -0.46 9.59
CA HIS A 77 -9.75 0.45 9.44
C HIS A 77 -10.53 0.20 8.15
N PHE A 78 -9.83 0.00 7.03
CA PHE A 78 -10.46 -0.25 5.73
C PHE A 78 -10.77 -1.74 5.47
N GLY A 79 -10.22 -2.65 6.27
CA GLY A 79 -10.52 -4.08 6.19
C GLY A 79 -9.97 -4.78 4.95
N PHE A 80 -8.72 -4.50 4.57
CA PHE A 80 -8.07 -5.16 3.43
C PHE A 80 -6.72 -5.80 3.78
N ASP A 81 -6.40 -6.87 3.07
CA ASP A 81 -5.10 -7.53 3.14
C ASP A 81 -4.11 -6.93 2.14
N ALA A 82 -2.90 -6.67 2.62
CA ALA A 82 -1.79 -6.21 1.79
C ALA A 82 -0.72 -7.29 1.66
N SER A 83 -0.27 -7.53 0.44
CA SER A 83 0.89 -8.38 0.16
C SER A 83 1.88 -7.63 -0.71
N THR A 84 3.18 -7.80 -0.43
CA THR A 84 4.22 -7.34 -1.34
C THR A 84 4.47 -8.46 -2.35
N ALA A 85 4.66 -8.12 -3.63
CA ALA A 85 5.16 -9.08 -4.59
C ALA A 85 6.61 -9.45 -4.21
N SER A 86 6.81 -10.59 -3.55
CA SER A 86 8.14 -11.18 -3.44
C SER A 86 8.55 -11.70 -4.83
N PRO A 87 9.77 -11.41 -5.33
CA PRO A 87 10.29 -12.16 -6.46
C PRO A 87 10.38 -13.62 -6.04
N VAL A 88 9.78 -14.50 -6.83
CA VAL A 88 10.03 -15.96 -6.76
C VAL A 88 11.43 -16.28 -7.23
#